data_AF-X1TYY1-F1
#
_entry.id   AF-X1TYY1-F1
#
_cell.length_a   1.000
_cell.length_b   1.000
_cell.length_c   1.000
_cell.angle_alpha   90.00
_cell.angle_beta   90.00
_cell.angle_gamma   90.00
#
_symmetry.space_group_name_H-M   'P 1'
#
loop_
_entity.id
_entity.type
_entity.pdbx_description
1 polymer ?
#
loop_
_entity_poly.entity_id
_entity_poly.type
_entity_poly.pdbx_seq_one_letter_code
_entity_poly.pdbx_strand_id
1 'polypeptide(L)'
;MKTEKEIRKEIFDKVKELYILRNNQEKFIPGKTNINYAGRVYDEKEMISLVDASLDFWLTSGRFAQQFEKEFAKFLGLKYCLLTNSGSSAKSFTTSIIVSWSSIDLLTDSFGRAQAFGLIVTSRNIDCAILKSL
;
A
#
# COMPACT_ATOMS: atom_id res chain seq x y z
N MET A 1 9.76 31.79 15.76
CA MET A 1 9.25 30.44 16.10
C MET A 1 9.37 29.59 14.85
N LYS A 2 9.73 28.30 14.99
CA LYS A 2 9.79 27.40 13.83
C LYS A 2 8.38 27.20 13.26
N THR A 3 8.28 27.13 11.95
CA THR A 3 7.04 26.79 11.22
C THR A 3 6.79 25.28 11.29
N GLU A 4 5.54 24.84 11.09
CA GLU A 4 5.21 23.40 11.04
C GLU A 4 6.04 22.68 9.97
N LYS A 5 6.25 23.31 8.81
CA LYS A 5 7.06 22.76 7.72
C LYS A 5 8.52 22.52 8.13
N GLU A 6 9.10 23.43 8.91
CA GLU A 6 10.46 23.28 9.44
C GLU A 6 10.54 22.13 10.45
N ILE A 7 9.55 22.01 11.34
CA ILE A 7 9.48 20.92 12.32
C ILE A 7 9.33 19.57 11.62
N ARG A 8 8.45 19.46 10.62
CA ARG A 8 8.28 18.23 9.82
C ARG A 8 9.59 17.83 9.14
N LYS A 9 10.31 18.80 8.57
CA LYS A 9 11.62 18.54 7.94
C LYS A 9 12.63 17.96 8.94
N GLU A 10 12.72 18.54 10.14
CA GLU A 10 13.59 18.03 11.20
C GLU A 10 13.23 16.60 11.62
N ILE A 11 11.93 16.28 11.72
CA ILE A 11 11.46 14.92 12.00
C ILE A 11 11.90 13.96 10.89
N PHE A 12 11.74 14.33 9.62
CA PHE A 12 12.12 13.48 8.49
C PHE A 12 13.62 13.23 8.42
N ASP A 13 14.45 14.25 8.69
CA ASP A 13 15.90 14.12 8.77
C ASP A 13 16.30 13.13 9.88
N LYS A 14 15.62 13.19 11.03
CA LYS A 14 15.83 12.24 12.14
C LYS A 14 15.36 10.83 11.84
N VAL A 15 14.25 10.66 11.12
CA VAL A 15 13.79 9.35 10.66
C VAL A 15 14.81 8.71 9.71
N LYS A 16 15.39 9.51 8.80
CA LYS A 16 16.45 9.05 7.90
C LYS A 16 17.71 8.62 8.65
N GLU A 17 18.14 9.40 9.64
CA GLU A 17 19.27 9.05 10.52
C GLU A 17 19.03 7.71 11.23
N LEU A 18 17.82 7.50 11.77
CA LEU A 18 17.43 6.23 12.39
C LEU A 18 17.41 5.05 11.41
N TYR A 19 16.97 5.26 10.17
CA TYR A 19 17.00 4.22 9.15
C TYR A 19 18.44 3.75 8.88
N ILE A 20 19.37 4.69 8.66
CA ILE A 20 20.78 4.38 8.39
C ILE A 20 21.41 3.60 9.55
N LEU A 21 21.15 4.02 10.79
CA LEU A 21 21.66 3.35 11.98
C LEU A 21 21.15 1.91 12.11
N ARG A 22 19.87 1.66 11.76
CA ARG A 22 19.24 0.33 11.82
C ARG A 22 19.61 -0.57 10.65
N ASN A 23 19.88 0.02 9.49
CA ASN A 23 20.15 -0.73 8.26
C ASN A 23 21.64 -1.08 8.06
N ASN A 24 22.48 -0.86 9.08
CA ASN A 24 23.79 -1.48 9.21
C ASN A 24 23.64 -3.00 9.42
N GLN A 25 23.27 -3.71 8.35
CA GLN A 25 23.07 -5.15 8.36
C GLN A 25 24.41 -5.88 8.52
N GLU A 26 24.40 -6.96 9.30
CA GLU A 26 25.53 -7.87 9.39
C GLU A 26 25.84 -8.46 8.01
N LYS A 27 27.13 -8.55 7.67
CA LYS A 27 27.56 -9.15 6.41
C LYS A 27 27.11 -10.61 6.37
N PHE A 28 26.61 -11.05 5.22
CA PHE A 28 26.29 -12.45 4.99
C PHE A 28 27.54 -13.34 5.11
N ILE A 29 27.47 -14.37 5.93
CA ILE A 29 28.51 -15.37 6.15
C ILE A 29 27.95 -16.75 5.75
N PRO A 30 28.49 -17.39 4.70
CA PRO A 30 28.06 -18.72 4.28
C PRO A 30 28.09 -19.73 5.43
N GLY A 31 27.00 -20.50 5.60
CA GLY A 31 26.88 -21.53 6.64
C GLY A 31 26.65 -21.00 8.07
N LYS A 32 26.58 -19.68 8.28
CA LYS A 32 26.28 -19.07 9.59
C LYS A 32 25.10 -18.11 9.55
N THR A 33 25.03 -17.24 8.54
CA THR A 33 23.93 -16.28 8.42
C THR A 33 22.65 -16.99 8.02
N ASN A 34 21.60 -16.84 8.83
CA ASN A 34 20.29 -17.39 8.53
C ASN A 34 19.65 -16.63 7.35
N ILE A 35 19.11 -17.36 6.38
CA ILE A 35 18.47 -16.79 5.20
C ILE A 35 16.96 -16.96 5.35
N ASN A 36 16.25 -15.84 5.51
CA ASN A 36 14.80 -15.85 5.53
C ASN A 36 14.25 -16.02 4.10
N TYR A 37 13.21 -16.84 3.93
CA TYR A 37 12.57 -17.05 2.61
C TYR A 37 11.89 -15.77 2.07
N ALA A 38 11.45 -14.89 2.97
CA ALA A 38 10.80 -13.64 2.66
C ALA A 38 11.08 -12.60 3.77
N GLY A 39 11.02 -11.33 3.40
CA GLY A 39 11.24 -10.21 4.30
C GLY A 39 10.67 -8.92 3.74
N ARG A 40 10.46 -7.93 4.62
CA ARG A 40 10.05 -6.58 4.23
C ARG A 40 11.30 -5.82 3.76
N VAL A 41 11.25 -5.25 2.57
CA VAL A 41 12.37 -4.50 1.99
C VAL A 41 11.95 -3.05 1.81
N TYR A 42 12.24 -2.20 2.77
CA TYR A 42 11.88 -0.77 2.73
C TYR A 42 13.11 0.10 2.89
N ASP A 43 13.01 1.32 2.39
CA ASP A 43 13.98 2.40 2.50
C ASP A 43 13.50 3.53 3.44
N GLU A 44 14.31 4.58 3.54
CA GLU A 44 13.98 5.73 4.40
C GLU A 44 12.70 6.44 3.98
N LYS A 45 12.32 6.39 2.70
CA LYS A 45 11.15 7.09 2.17
C LYS A 45 9.86 6.45 2.64
N GLU A 46 9.79 5.11 2.71
CA GLU A 46 8.62 4.45 3.29
C GLU A 46 8.47 4.79 4.78
N MET A 47 9.58 4.86 5.53
CA MET A 47 9.55 5.28 6.93
C MET A 47 9.10 6.73 7.10
N ILE A 48 9.60 7.64 6.26
CA ILE A 48 9.19 9.05 6.26
C ILE A 48 7.70 9.17 5.93
N SER A 49 7.21 8.45 4.91
CA SER A 49 5.80 8.47 4.52
C SER A 49 4.88 7.97 5.63
N LEU A 50 5.29 6.93 6.37
CA LEU A 50 4.58 6.43 7.55
C LEU A 50 4.47 7.50 8.65
N VAL A 51 5.58 8.19 8.93
CA VAL A 51 5.61 9.26 9.94
C VAL A 51 4.79 10.46 9.48
N ASP A 52 4.89 10.86 8.22
CA ASP A 52 4.11 11.96 7.65
C ASP A 52 2.61 11.71 7.74
N ALA A 53 2.15 10.48 7.44
CA ALA A 53 0.77 10.07 7.65
C ALA A 53 0.35 10.12 9.13
N SER A 54 1.25 9.76 10.04
CA SER A 54 1.00 9.80 11.48
C SER A 54 0.90 11.25 12.01
N LEU A 55 1.69 12.16 11.47
CA LEU A 55 1.69 13.59 11.83
C LEU A 55 0.40 14.31 11.41
N ASP A 56 -0.26 13.83 10.36
CA ASP A 56 -1.58 14.34 9.98
C ASP A 56 -2.70 13.90 10.92
N PHE A 57 -2.42 12.91 11.79
CA PHE A 57 -3.35 12.33 12.75
C PHE A 57 -4.69 11.85 12.13
N TRP A 58 -4.67 11.52 10.83
CA TRP A 58 -5.80 10.97 10.11
C TRP A 58 -5.72 9.44 10.11
N LEU A 59 -6.42 8.80 11.04
CA LEU A 59 -6.24 7.37 11.35
C LEU A 59 -6.97 6.40 10.40
N THR A 60 -7.80 6.93 9.49
CA THR A 60 -8.56 6.14 8.51
C THR A 60 -7.97 6.33 7.11
N SER A 61 -8.63 5.80 6.07
CA SER A 61 -8.22 6.02 4.68
C SER A 61 -8.18 7.53 4.38
N GLY A 62 -6.97 8.05 4.14
CA GLY A 62 -6.70 9.46 3.87
C GLY A 62 -5.98 9.68 2.55
N ARG A 63 -5.19 10.76 2.46
CA ARG A 63 -4.49 11.17 1.23
C ARG A 63 -3.62 10.07 0.62
N PHE A 64 -2.88 9.33 1.45
CA PHE A 64 -2.00 8.26 0.99
C PHE A 64 -2.77 7.07 0.41
N ALA A 65 -3.94 6.74 0.95
CA ALA A 65 -4.77 5.66 0.41
C ALA A 65 -5.33 6.03 -0.97
N GLN A 66 -5.85 7.26 -1.12
CA GLN A 66 -6.38 7.74 -2.40
C GLN A 66 -5.28 7.86 -3.48
N GLN A 67 -4.10 8.36 -3.09
CA GLN A 67 -2.96 8.44 -3.99
C GLN A 67 -2.52 7.03 -4.44
N PHE A 68 -2.41 6.10 -3.49
CA PHE A 68 -2.05 4.72 -3.78
C PHE A 68 -3.06 4.06 -4.73
N GLU A 69 -4.37 4.15 -4.47
CA GLU A 69 -5.40 3.57 -5.33
C GLU A 69 -5.32 4.10 -6.77
N LYS A 70 -5.12 5.41 -6.93
CA LYS A 70 -5.01 6.05 -8.24
C LYS A 70 -3.76 5.60 -9.00
N GLU A 71 -2.61 5.63 -8.34
CA GLU A 71 -1.33 5.30 -8.97
C GLU A 71 -1.21 3.80 -9.24
N PHE A 72 -1.72 2.96 -8.34
CA PHE A 72 -1.74 1.52 -8.50
C PHE A 72 -2.71 1.07 -9.59
N ALA A 73 -3.89 1.70 -9.70
CA ALA A 73 -4.79 1.46 -10.83
C ALA A 73 -4.11 1.80 -12.16
N LYS A 74 -3.42 2.95 -12.23
CA LYS A 74 -2.67 3.36 -13.42
C LYS A 74 -1.54 2.39 -13.75
N PHE A 75 -0.79 1.95 -12.75
CA PHE A 75 0.31 0.98 -12.91
C PHE A 75 -0.17 -0.33 -13.54
N LEU A 76 -1.36 -0.80 -13.17
CA LEU A 76 -1.95 -2.02 -13.70
C LEU A 76 -2.79 -1.83 -14.98
N GLY A 77 -2.99 -0.59 -15.42
CA GLY A 77 -3.88 -0.28 -16.54
C GLY A 77 -5.36 -0.52 -16.25
N LEU A 78 -5.76 -0.45 -14.98
CA LEU A 78 -7.15 -0.63 -14.54
C LEU A 78 -7.85 0.71 -14.33
N LYS A 79 -9.19 0.70 -14.46
CA LYS A 79 -10.02 1.89 -14.25
C LYS A 79 -10.24 2.20 -12.76
N TYR A 80 -10.33 1.17 -11.93
CA TYR A 80 -10.62 1.29 -10.50
C TYR A 80 -9.72 0.37 -9.68
N CYS A 81 -9.30 0.85 -8.50
CA CYS A 81 -8.59 0.09 -7.49
C CYS A 81 -9.16 0.45 -6.12
N LEU A 82 -9.40 -0.54 -5.27
CA LEU A 82 -9.88 -0.34 -3.90
C LEU A 82 -8.90 -0.96 -2.91
N LEU A 83 -8.45 -0.18 -1.94
CA LEU A 83 -7.55 -0.65 -0.90
C LEU A 83 -8.34 -1.37 0.19
N THR A 84 -7.83 -2.53 0.62
CA THR A 84 -8.38 -3.29 1.76
C THR A 84 -7.30 -3.68 2.77
N ASN A 85 -7.74 -4.00 3.98
CA ASN A 85 -6.86 -4.36 5.09
C ASN A 85 -6.08 -5.68 4.87
N SER A 86 -6.56 -6.58 4.00
CA SER A 86 -5.90 -7.86 3.75
C SER A 86 -6.33 -8.51 2.43
N GLY A 87 -5.51 -9.44 1.94
CA GLY A 87 -5.83 -10.21 0.72
C GLY A 87 -7.01 -11.14 0.89
N SER A 88 -7.21 -11.69 2.09
CA SER A 88 -8.38 -12.51 2.39
C SER A 88 -9.66 -11.68 2.32
N SER A 89 -9.65 -10.46 2.84
CA SER A 89 -10.79 -9.52 2.73
C SER A 89 -11.05 -9.17 1.26
N ALA A 90 -10.00 -8.88 0.50
CA ALA A 90 -10.09 -8.59 -0.92
C ALA A 90 -10.76 -9.73 -1.70
N LYS A 91 -10.34 -10.97 -1.44
CA LYS A 91 -10.92 -12.16 -2.05
C LYS A 91 -12.38 -12.32 -1.69
N SER A 92 -12.71 -12.28 -0.40
CA SER A 92 -14.10 -12.45 0.06
C SER A 92 -15.02 -11.37 -0.50
N PHE A 93 -14.57 -10.12 -0.52
CA PHE A 93 -15.34 -9.01 -1.08
C PHE A 93 -15.56 -9.18 -2.58
N THR A 94 -14.52 -9.54 -3.33
CA THR A 94 -14.62 -9.84 -4.77
C THR A 94 -15.65 -10.95 -5.04
N THR A 95 -15.58 -12.05 -4.29
CA THR A 95 -16.56 -13.15 -4.43
C THR A 95 -17.98 -12.68 -4.09
N SER A 96 -18.17 -11.91 -3.02
CA SER A 96 -19.50 -11.42 -2.65
C SER A 96 -20.11 -10.49 -3.69
N ILE A 97 -19.28 -9.65 -4.34
CA ILE A 97 -19.70 -8.84 -5.47
C ILE A 97 -20.14 -9.76 -6.60
N ILE A 98 -19.27 -10.66 -7.07
CA ILE A 98 -19.57 -11.52 -8.22
C ILE A 98 -20.86 -12.34 -8.00
N VAL A 99 -21.07 -12.89 -6.80
CA VAL A 99 -22.27 -13.68 -6.46
C VAL A 99 -23.52 -12.79 -6.41
N SER A 100 -23.43 -11.61 -5.80
CA SER A 100 -24.55 -10.65 -5.73
C SER A 100 -24.95 -10.17 -7.13
N TRP A 101 -23.97 -9.86 -7.97
CA TRP A 101 -24.18 -9.47 -9.36
C TRP A 101 -24.77 -10.59 -10.21
N SER A 102 -24.31 -11.84 -10.04
CA SER A 102 -24.90 -12.99 -10.74
C SER A 102 -26.35 -13.27 -10.33
N SER A 103 -26.72 -12.90 -9.09
CA SER A 103 -28.11 -13.00 -8.60
C SER A 103 -28.99 -11.86 -9.15
N ILE A 104 -28.40 -10.73 -9.49
CA ILE A 104 -29.03 -9.59 -10.16
C ILE A 104 -29.22 -9.84 -11.66
N ASP A 105 -28.26 -10.51 -12.31
CA ASP A 105 -28.37 -10.92 -13.72
C ASP A 105 -29.51 -11.94 -13.95
N LEU A 106 -29.94 -12.68 -12.92
CA LEU A 106 -31.16 -13.51 -12.97
C LEU A 106 -32.47 -12.70 -12.92
N LEU A 107 -32.44 -11.43 -12.52
CA LEU A 107 -33.60 -10.55 -12.41
C LEU A 107 -33.66 -9.47 -13.50
N THR A 108 -32.56 -9.18 -14.19
CA THR A 108 -32.51 -8.21 -15.30
C THR A 108 -31.73 -8.79 -16.48
N ASP A 109 -32.35 -9.72 -17.19
CA ASP A 109 -31.86 -10.18 -18.49
C ASP A 109 -32.13 -9.10 -19.55
N SER A 110 -31.27 -8.07 -19.58
CA SER A 110 -31.06 -7.10 -20.65
C SER A 110 -30.24 -5.93 -20.09
N PHE A 111 -28.91 -5.96 -20.16
CA PHE A 111 -28.04 -4.82 -20.52
C PHE A 111 -26.56 -5.13 -20.20
N GLY A 112 -25.77 -5.28 -21.26
CA GLY A 112 -24.38 -4.79 -21.33
C GLY A 112 -23.36 -5.37 -20.35
N ARG A 113 -22.60 -6.36 -20.81
CA ARG A 113 -21.27 -6.72 -20.27
C ARG A 113 -20.37 -5.48 -20.23
N ALA A 114 -20.21 -4.86 -19.06
CA ALA A 114 -19.30 -3.74 -18.88
C ALA A 114 -18.44 -3.94 -17.62
N GLN A 115 -17.28 -4.57 -17.84
CA GLN A 115 -15.98 -4.27 -17.21
C GLN A 115 -16.01 -3.62 -15.81
N ALA A 116 -16.14 -4.45 -14.77
CA ALA A 116 -15.83 -4.07 -13.39
C ALA A 116 -14.70 -4.93 -12.82
N PHE A 117 -13.58 -5.06 -13.53
CA PHE A 117 -12.35 -5.61 -12.95
C PHE A 117 -11.64 -4.50 -12.15
N GLY A 118 -12.25 -4.10 -11.03
CA GLY A 118 -11.56 -3.30 -10.03
C GLY A 118 -10.66 -4.21 -9.21
N LEU A 119 -9.34 -3.97 -9.22
CA LEU A 119 -8.44 -4.77 -8.39
C LEU A 119 -8.53 -4.29 -6.94
N ILE A 120 -8.64 -5.26 -6.04
CA ILE A 120 -8.64 -5.00 -4.62
C ILE A 120 -7.26 -5.34 -4.05
N VAL A 121 -6.60 -4.33 -3.51
CA VAL A 121 -5.18 -4.39 -3.18
C VAL A 121 -5.00 -4.31 -1.68
N THR A 122 -3.97 -4.99 -1.20
CA THR A 122 -3.68 -5.13 0.22
C THR A 122 -2.51 -4.23 0.59
N SER A 123 -2.56 -3.60 1.76
CA SER A 123 -1.41 -2.84 2.30
C SER A 123 -0.17 -3.72 2.59
N ARG A 124 -0.33 -5.05 2.73
CA ARG A 124 0.76 -5.97 3.11
C ARG A 124 1.54 -6.59 1.94
N ASN A 125 0.94 -6.69 0.76
CA ASN A 125 1.58 -7.15 -0.48
C ASN A 125 1.83 -5.98 -1.45
N ILE A 126 2.18 -4.80 -0.91
CA ILE A 126 2.71 -3.72 -1.74
C ILE A 126 4.17 -4.07 -1.95
N ASP A 127 4.50 -4.60 -3.13
CA ASP A 127 5.89 -4.68 -3.56
C ASP A 127 6.50 -3.28 -3.42
N CYS A 128 7.61 -3.18 -2.68
CA CYS A 128 8.28 -1.92 -2.40
C CYS A 128 8.83 -1.24 -3.67
N ALA A 129 8.68 -1.87 -4.85
CA ALA A 129 8.88 -1.24 -6.14
C ALA A 129 7.88 -0.10 -6.43
N ILE A 130 6.63 -0.19 -5.93
CA ILE A 130 5.57 0.79 -6.24
C ILE A 130 5.60 1.98 -5.28
N LEU A 131 6.03 1.78 -4.03
CA LEU A 131 6.28 2.88 -3.08
C LEU A 131 7.45 3.77 -3.49
N LYS A 132 8.37 3.29 -4.34
CA LYS A 132 9.52 4.06 -4.83
C LYS A 132 9.20 5.01 -5.99
N SER A 133 8.06 4.82 -6.66
CA SER A 133 7.56 5.72 -7.71
C SER A 133 6.55 6.76 -7.21
N LEU A 134 6.05 6.57 -5.98
CA LEU A 134 5.26 7.54 -5.20
C LEU A 134 6.19 8.59 -4.54
#